data_AF-A0AAP0B480-F1
#
_entry.id   AF-A0AAP0B480-F1
#
_cell.length_a   1.000
_cell.length_b   1.000
_cell.length_c   1.000
_cell.angle_alpha   90.00
_cell.angle_beta   90.00
_cell.angle_gamma   90.00
#
_symmetry.space_group_name_H-M   'P 1'
#
loop_
_entity.id
_entity.type
_entity.pdbx_description
1 polymer ?
#
loop_
_entity_poly.entity_id
_entity_poly.type
_entity_poly.pdbx_seq_one_letter_code
_entity_poly.pdbx_strand_id
1 'polypeptide(L)'
;MGVLVIVWLERKISAAIQQRIGPEYSGPLGILQALADGTKLLLKEDLLPPRGNIRLFRVGPSIAVISILLSYLVIPFGYHLVLADLSIGVFVWIAISSIVPIGLLMSGYGSKNKYSFSGGLRAAAQSINQLVMKYH
;
A
#
# COMPACT_ATOMS: atom_id res chain seq x y z
N MET A 1 14.73 3.05 3.15
CA MET A 1 15.22 1.76 3.68
C MET A 1 14.17 0.96 4.46
N GLY A 2 13.15 1.57 5.07
CA GLY A 2 12.15 0.83 5.88
C GLY A 2 11.31 -0.21 5.11
N VAL A 3 10.71 0.15 3.97
CA VAL A 3 9.76 -0.74 3.27
C VAL A 3 10.40 -2.05 2.79
N LEU A 4 11.61 -2.01 2.24
CA LEU A 4 12.33 -3.22 1.78
C LEU A 4 12.63 -4.17 2.95
N VAL A 5 12.99 -3.61 4.11
CA VAL A 5 13.25 -4.38 5.33
C VAL A 5 11.95 -5.01 5.85
N ILE A 6 10.83 -4.29 5.83
CA ILE A 6 9.53 -4.82 6.25
C ILE A 6 9.11 -5.99 5.36
N VAL A 7 9.26 -5.88 4.03
CA VAL A 7 8.92 -6.95 3.09
C VAL A 7 9.81 -8.19 3.31
N TRP A 8 11.11 -8.00 3.54
CA TRP A 8 12.01 -9.10 3.86
C TRP A 8 11.68 -9.76 5.21
N LEU A 9 11.42 -8.95 6.25
CA LEU A 9 11.05 -9.42 7.59
C LEU A 9 9.73 -10.20 7.57
N GLU A 10 8.70 -9.67 6.89
CA GLU A 10 7.40 -10.32 6.76
C GLU A 10 7.55 -11.74 6.20
N ARG A 11 8.36 -11.92 5.15
CA ARG A 11 8.64 -13.24 4.57
C ARG A 11 9.44 -14.15 5.51
N LYS A 12 10.44 -13.63 6.22
CA LYS A 12 11.22 -14.41 7.21
C LYS A 12 10.37 -14.86 8.39
N ILE A 13 9.56 -13.97 8.95
CA ILE A 13 8.67 -14.25 10.09
C ILE A 13 7.58 -15.24 9.68
N SER A 14 6.92 -15.03 8.54
CA SER A 14 5.92 -15.94 8.00
C SER A 14 6.49 -17.34 7.73
N ALA A 15 7.75 -17.42 7.25
CA ALA A 15 8.44 -18.69 7.06
C ALA A 15 8.76 -19.39 8.39
N ALA A 16 9.25 -18.64 9.39
CA ALA A 16 9.53 -19.17 10.72
C ALA A 16 8.27 -19.72 11.42
N ILE A 17 7.14 -19.02 11.32
CA ILE A 17 5.84 -19.49 11.84
C ILE A 17 5.44 -20.82 11.18
N GLN A 18 5.68 -20.95 9.87
CA GLN A 18 5.35 -22.14 9.09
C GLN A 18 6.43 -23.24 9.18
N GLN A 19 7.45 -23.09 10.04
CA GLN A 19 8.56 -24.04 10.17
C GLN A 19 9.26 -24.33 8.83
N ARG A 20 9.36 -23.32 7.95
CA ARG A 20 10.10 -23.40 6.68
C ARG A 20 11.15 -22.31 6.59
N ILE A 21 12.11 -22.51 5.71
CA ILE A 21 13.19 -21.55 5.47
C ILE A 21 12.65 -20.43 4.56
N GLY A 22 12.92 -19.18 4.95
CA GLY A 22 12.58 -17.98 4.18
C GLY A 22 13.51 -17.75 2.98
N PRO A 23 13.55 -16.54 2.41
CA PRO A 23 14.48 -16.23 1.32
C PRO A 23 15.95 -16.41 1.75
N GLU A 24 16.72 -17.23 1.03
CA GLU A 24 18.16 -17.49 1.33
C GLU A 24 19.10 -17.28 0.14
N TYR A 25 18.65 -17.51 -1.11
CA TYR A 25 19.55 -17.57 -2.27
C TYR A 25 19.81 -16.22 -2.98
N SER A 26 18.99 -15.21 -2.72
CA SER A 26 19.12 -13.87 -3.33
C SER A 26 20.03 -12.95 -2.50
N GLY A 27 21.27 -13.38 -2.25
CA GLY A 27 22.25 -12.68 -1.39
C GLY A 27 22.28 -13.19 0.06
N PRO A 28 23.16 -12.66 0.93
CA PRO A 28 23.29 -13.13 2.32
C PRO A 28 21.95 -13.04 3.05
N LEU A 29 21.43 -14.18 3.55
CA LEU A 29 20.12 -14.29 4.23
C LEU A 29 18.92 -13.78 3.39
N GLY A 30 19.06 -13.69 2.07
CA GLY A 30 18.02 -13.24 1.15
C GLY A 30 17.69 -11.74 1.21
N ILE A 31 18.58 -10.88 1.73
CA ILE A 31 18.34 -9.44 1.87
C ILE A 31 18.05 -8.76 0.52
N LEU A 32 18.68 -9.20 -0.57
CA LEU A 32 18.46 -8.61 -1.89
C LEU A 32 17.15 -9.07 -2.54
N GLN A 33 16.43 -10.02 -1.94
CA GLN A 33 15.18 -10.53 -2.50
C GLN A 33 14.14 -9.42 -2.71
N ALA A 34 13.95 -8.55 -1.71
CA ALA A 34 12.97 -7.46 -1.81
C ALA A 34 13.33 -6.46 -2.93
N LEU A 35 14.63 -6.22 -3.14
CA LEU A 35 15.11 -5.39 -4.23
C LEU A 35 14.92 -6.09 -5.59
N ALA A 36 15.21 -7.38 -5.67
CA ALA A 36 15.02 -8.18 -6.88
C ALA A 36 13.55 -8.28 -7.31
N ASP A 37 12.63 -8.38 -6.35
CA ASP A 37 11.19 -8.39 -6.65
C ASP A 37 10.75 -7.01 -7.19
N GLY A 38 11.26 -5.92 -6.62
CA GLY A 38 11.00 -4.57 -7.11
C GLY A 38 11.52 -4.33 -8.53
N THR A 39 12.78 -4.69 -8.81
CA THR A 39 13.34 -4.54 -10.16
C THR A 39 12.64 -5.43 -11.18
N LYS A 40 12.25 -6.65 -10.79
CA LYS A 40 11.46 -7.55 -11.63
C LYS A 40 10.10 -6.96 -12.00
N LEU A 41 9.43 -6.29 -11.06
CA LEU A 41 8.14 -5.63 -11.34
C LEU A 41 8.30 -4.43 -12.28
N LEU A 42 9.40 -3.67 -12.17
CA LEU A 42 9.67 -2.53 -13.06
C LEU A 42 10.00 -2.94 -14.51
N LEU A 43 10.60 -4.11 -14.68
CA LEU A 43 10.94 -4.66 -16.00
C LEU A 43 9.79 -5.43 -16.64
N LYS A 44 8.75 -5.77 -15.86
CA LYS A 44 7.59 -6.52 -16.35
C LYS A 44 6.72 -5.61 -17.23
N GLU A 45 6.20 -6.17 -18.32
CA GLU A 45 5.23 -5.46 -19.16
C GLU A 45 3.94 -5.12 -18.41
N ASP A 46 3.50 -3.87 -18.55
CA ASP A 46 2.25 -3.37 -17.98
C ASP A 46 1.05 -3.81 -18.84
N LEU A 47 0.38 -4.88 -18.42
CA LEU A 47 -0.86 -5.34 -19.05
C LEU A 47 -2.05 -4.48 -18.62
N LEU A 48 -2.58 -3.70 -19.56
CA LEU A 48 -3.75 -2.85 -19.34
C LEU A 48 -5.05 -3.56 -19.76
N PRO A 49 -6.17 -3.33 -19.06
CA PRO A 49 -7.45 -3.94 -19.41
C PRO A 49 -7.94 -3.40 -20.77
N PRO A 50 -8.16 -4.25 -21.79
CA PRO A 50 -8.44 -3.81 -23.16
C PRO A 50 -9.80 -3.12 -23.32
N ARG A 51 -10.75 -3.40 -22.43
CA ARG A 51 -12.10 -2.80 -22.47
C ARG A 51 -12.31 -1.73 -21.40
N GLY A 52 -11.36 -1.55 -20.47
CA GLY A 52 -11.49 -0.72 -19.27
C GLY A 52 -11.08 0.75 -19.47
N ASN A 53 -11.37 1.59 -18.47
CA ASN A 53 -10.90 2.98 -18.47
C ASN A 53 -9.47 3.02 -17.93
N ILE A 54 -8.49 3.11 -18.85
CA ILE A 54 -7.06 3.10 -18.56
C ILE A 54 -6.66 4.24 -17.62
N ARG A 55 -7.26 5.43 -17.76
CA ARG A 55 -6.94 6.58 -16.90
C ARG A 55 -7.34 6.30 -15.46
N LEU A 56 -8.57 5.81 -15.24
CA LEU A 56 -9.05 5.47 -13.90
C LEU A 56 -8.26 4.31 -13.28
N PHE A 57 -7.96 3.28 -14.09
CA PHE A 57 -7.20 2.11 -13.66
C PHE A 57 -5.77 2.46 -13.22
N ARG A 58 -5.11 3.39 -13.93
CA ARG A 58 -3.74 3.83 -13.59
C ARG A 58 -3.72 4.82 -12.42
N VAL A 59 -4.66 5.76 -12.38
CA VAL A 59 -4.70 6.81 -11.34
C VAL A 59 -5.18 6.28 -9.98
N GLY A 60 -6.07 5.27 -9.97
CA GLY A 60 -6.61 4.71 -8.73
C GLY A 60 -5.54 4.28 -7.72
N PRO A 61 -4.60 3.38 -8.10
CA PRO A 61 -3.48 2.99 -7.24
C PRO A 61 -2.57 4.16 -6.86
N SER A 62 -2.32 5.11 -7.78
CA SER A 62 -1.48 6.28 -7.51
C SER A 62 -2.07 7.15 -6.39
N ILE A 63 -3.38 7.40 -6.40
CA ILE A 63 -4.06 8.18 -5.34
C ILE A 63 -3.85 7.53 -3.98
N ALA A 64 -4.03 6.20 -3.88
CA ALA A 64 -3.85 5.48 -2.62
C ALA A 64 -2.41 5.57 -2.10
N VAL A 65 -1.41 5.42 -2.99
CA VAL A 65 0.00 5.52 -2.62
C VAL A 65 0.37 6.94 -2.19
N ILE A 66 -0.03 7.96 -2.96
CA ILE A 66 0.24 9.37 -2.65
C ILE A 66 -0.37 9.75 -1.30
N SER A 67 -1.59 9.28 -1.02
CA SER A 67 -2.24 9.49 0.27
C SER A 67 -1.42 8.94 1.43
N ILE A 68 -0.89 7.73 1.32
CA ILE A 68 -0.06 7.11 2.36
C ILE A 68 1.27 7.86 2.52
N LEU A 69 1.89 8.28 1.42
CA LEU A 69 3.11 9.08 1.46
C LEU A 69 2.87 10.43 2.15
N LEU A 70 1.74 11.09 1.89
CA LEU A 70 1.39 12.36 2.52
C LEU A 70 1.17 12.20 4.03
N SER A 71 0.63 11.06 4.46
CA SER A 71 0.44 10.73 5.87
C SER A 71 1.75 10.68 6.66
N TYR A 72 2.91 10.47 6.03
CA TYR A 72 4.21 10.49 6.73
C TYR A 72 4.62 11.89 7.20
N LEU A 73 4.04 12.95 6.63
CA LEU A 73 4.34 14.34 7.01
C LEU A 73 3.99 14.64 8.47
N VAL A 74 2.94 13.97 8.96
CA VAL A 74 2.36 14.20 10.28
C VAL A 74 3.08 13.42 11.38
N ILE A 75 3.84 12.38 11.04
CA ILE A 75 4.42 11.46 12.02
C ILE A 75 5.68 12.09 12.63
N PRO A 76 5.73 12.32 13.97
CA PRO A 76 6.94 12.82 14.62
C PRO A 76 7.97 11.69 14.74
N PHE A 77 9.21 11.93 14.28
CA PHE A 77 10.31 10.96 14.38
C PHE A 77 11.23 11.21 15.58
N GLY A 78 11.07 12.33 16.28
CA GLY A 78 11.83 12.69 17.48
C GLY A 78 11.50 14.11 17.96
N TYR A 79 12.04 14.52 19.12
CA TYR A 79 11.77 15.82 19.76
C TYR A 79 12.01 17.05 18.87
N HIS A 80 12.91 16.97 17.89
CA HIS A 80 13.18 18.02 16.91
C HIS A 80 13.03 17.55 15.44
N LEU A 81 12.52 16.32 15.23
CA LEU A 81 12.37 15.72 13.90
C LEU A 81 10.88 15.60 13.57
N VAL A 82 10.23 16.74 13.38
CA VAL A 82 8.87 16.86 12.89
C VAL A 82 8.92 17.60 11.57
N LEU A 83 8.46 16.99 10.48
CA LEU A 83 8.49 17.60 9.15
C LEU A 83 7.51 18.78 9.04
N ALA A 84 6.37 18.70 9.71
CA ALA A 84 5.44 19.80 9.86
C ALA A 84 4.75 19.71 11.23
N ASP A 85 5.01 20.67 12.10
CA ASP A 85 4.36 20.77 13.41
C ASP A 85 2.94 21.32 13.22
N LEU A 86 2.00 20.42 12.97
CA LEU A 86 0.58 20.74 12.89
C LEU A 86 -0.05 20.48 14.24
N SER A 87 -0.60 21.53 14.86
CA SER A 87 -1.45 21.40 16.06
C SER A 87 -2.66 20.46 15.85
N ILE A 88 -3.01 20.20 14.58
CA ILE A 88 -4.15 19.39 14.14
C ILE A 88 -3.66 18.10 13.43
N GLY A 89 -2.44 17.63 13.72
CA GLY A 89 -1.80 16.50 13.02
C GLY A 89 -2.67 15.25 12.95
N VAL A 90 -3.20 14.78 14.08
CA VAL A 90 -4.04 13.56 14.13
C VAL A 90 -5.27 13.68 13.22
N PHE A 91 -5.94 14.83 13.19
CA PHE A 91 -7.10 15.03 12.31
C PHE A 91 -6.69 15.03 10.84
N VAL A 92 -5.56 15.63 10.48
CA VAL A 92 -5.01 15.60 9.12
C VAL A 92 -4.67 14.16 8.70
N TRP A 93 -4.11 13.35 9.61
CA TRP A 93 -3.84 11.94 9.36
C TRP A 93 -5.10 11.13 9.01
N ILE A 94 -6.20 11.40 9.71
CA ILE A 94 -7.50 10.77 9.48
C ILE A 94 -8.09 11.22 8.14
N ALA A 95 -8.06 12.53 7.89
CA ALA A 95 -8.56 13.11 6.64
C ALA A 95 -7.83 12.56 5.41
N ILE A 96 -6.51 12.39 5.50
CA ILE A 96 -5.72 11.78 4.43
C ILE A 96 -6.11 10.31 4.27
N SER A 97 -6.21 9.57 5.37
CA SER A 97 -6.55 8.13 5.33
C SER A 97 -7.92 7.84 4.71
N SER A 98 -8.87 8.79 4.75
CA SER A 98 -10.19 8.64 4.11
C SER A 98 -10.16 8.71 2.57
N ILE A 99 -9.02 9.08 1.96
CA ILE A 99 -8.85 9.17 0.50
C ILE A 99 -8.58 7.79 -0.11
N VAL A 100 -7.96 6.88 0.66
CA VAL A 100 -7.56 5.54 0.20
C VAL A 100 -8.72 4.73 -0.41
N PRO A 101 -9.92 4.63 0.22
CA PRO A 101 -11.05 3.91 -0.35
C PRO A 101 -11.47 4.39 -1.76
N ILE A 102 -11.31 5.69 -2.04
CA ILE A 102 -11.63 6.27 -3.35
C ILE A 102 -10.68 5.70 -4.42
N GLY A 103 -9.39 5.61 -4.12
CA GLY A 103 -8.40 5.00 -5.02
C GLY A 103 -8.70 3.53 -5.33
N LEU A 104 -9.16 2.76 -4.33
CA LEU A 104 -9.59 1.37 -4.52
C LEU A 104 -10.81 1.27 -5.44
N LEU A 105 -11.83 2.12 -5.24
CA LEU A 105 -13.03 2.13 -6.08
C LEU A 105 -12.72 2.54 -7.53
N MET A 106 -11.86 3.54 -7.73
CA MET A 106 -11.42 3.97 -9.07
C MET A 106 -10.68 2.86 -9.82
N SER A 107 -9.80 2.14 -9.13
CA SER A 107 -9.08 0.99 -9.70
C SER A 107 -10.04 -0.16 -10.06
N GLY A 108 -10.97 -0.48 -9.14
CA GLY A 108 -12.00 -1.50 -9.35
C GLY A 108 -12.91 -1.18 -10.53
N TYR A 109 -13.41 0.05 -10.62
CA TYR A 109 -14.28 0.49 -11.72
C TYR A 109 -13.52 0.58 -13.05
N GLY A 110 -12.29 1.12 -13.06
CA GLY A 110 -11.45 1.26 -14.24
C GLY A 110 -11.12 -0.07 -14.92
N SER A 111 -11.10 -1.18 -14.16
CA SER A 111 -10.83 -2.53 -14.68
C SER A 111 -11.91 -3.09 -15.61
N LYS A 112 -13.15 -2.56 -15.55
CA LYS A 112 -14.33 -3.04 -16.30
C LYS A 112 -14.50 -4.57 -16.27
N ASN A 113 -14.37 -5.15 -15.08
CA ASN A 113 -14.65 -6.55 -14.80
C ASN A 113 -15.57 -6.67 -13.59
N LYS A 114 -16.64 -7.48 -13.69
CA LYS A 114 -17.62 -7.69 -12.61
C LYS A 114 -16.96 -8.14 -11.31
N TYR A 115 -15.99 -9.06 -11.39
CA TYR A 115 -15.31 -9.60 -10.21
C TYR A 115 -14.37 -8.60 -9.56
N SER A 116 -13.56 -7.91 -10.37
CA SER A 116 -12.64 -6.87 -9.90
C SER A 116 -13.37 -5.67 -9.29
N PHE A 117 -14.52 -5.28 -9.86
CA PHE A 117 -15.36 -4.22 -9.31
C PHE A 117 -15.96 -4.60 -7.95
N SER A 118 -16.57 -5.79 -7.84
CA SER A 118 -17.11 -6.30 -6.57
C SER A 118 -16.02 -6.48 -5.50
N GLY A 119 -14.82 -6.90 -5.91
CA GLY A 119 -13.65 -6.97 -5.02
C GLY A 119 -13.23 -5.59 -4.50
N GLY A 120 -13.15 -4.59 -5.40
CA GLY A 120 -12.86 -3.20 -5.04
C GLY A 120 -13.89 -2.60 -4.07
N LEU A 121 -15.18 -2.86 -4.28
CA LEU A 121 -16.27 -2.46 -3.38
C LEU A 121 -16.10 -3.04 -1.97
N ARG A 122 -15.79 -4.34 -1.86
CA ARG A 122 -15.57 -5.00 -0.56
C ARG A 122 -14.38 -4.42 0.18
N ALA A 123 -13.26 -4.21 -0.51
CA ALA A 123 -12.07 -3.64 0.08
C ALA A 123 -12.30 -2.19 0.54
N ALA A 124 -12.99 -1.38 -0.26
CA ALA A 124 -13.36 -0.01 0.13
C ALA A 124 -14.28 0.01 1.35
N ALA A 125 -15.31 -0.86 1.39
CA ALA A 125 -16.19 -0.99 2.53
C ALA A 125 -15.44 -1.42 3.81
N GLN A 126 -14.50 -2.36 3.68
CA GLN A 126 -13.65 -2.80 4.80
C GLN A 126 -12.77 -1.66 5.32
N SER A 127 -12.14 -0.89 4.43
CA SER A 127 -11.31 0.26 4.82
C SER A 127 -12.12 1.34 5.52
N ILE A 128 -13.32 1.67 5.02
CA ILE A 128 -14.22 2.64 5.67
C ILE A 128 -14.64 2.12 7.04
N ASN A 129 -15.00 0.84 7.16
CA ASN A 129 -15.40 0.25 8.42
C ASN A 129 -14.27 0.31 9.46
N GLN A 130 -13.03 -0.02 9.06
CA GLN A 130 -11.86 0.07 9.94
C GLN A 130 -11.55 1.50 10.36
N LEU A 131 -11.78 2.48 9.48
CA LEU A 131 -11.65 3.89 9.83
C LEU A 131 -12.67 4.26 10.91
N VAL A 132 -13.94 3.89 10.77
CA VAL A 132 -15.00 4.25 11.72
C VAL A 132 -14.87 3.49 13.05
N MET A 133 -14.64 2.19 13.01
CA MET A 133 -14.58 1.33 14.20
C MET A 133 -13.39 1.63 15.12
N LYS A 134 -12.35 2.31 14.63
CA LYS A 134 -11.20 2.72 15.45
C LYS A 134 -11.53 3.86 16.44
N TYR A 135 -12.71 4.47 16.32
CA TYR A 135 -13.18 5.59 17.16
C TYR A 135 -14.29 5.21 18.15
N HIS A 136 -14.65 3.94 18.23
CA HIS A 136 -15.58 3.38 19.21
C HIS A 136 -14.84 2.50 20.23
#